data_AF-A0A346S3D2-F1
#
_entry.id   AF-A0A346S3D2-F1
#
_cell.length_a   1.000
_cell.length_b   1.000
_cell.length_c   1.000
_cell.angle_alpha   90.00
_cell.angle_beta   90.00
_cell.angle_gamma   90.00
#
_symmetry.space_group_name_H-M   'P 1'
#
loop_
_entity.id
_entity.type
_entity.pdbx_description
1 polymer ?
#
loop_
_entity_poly.entity_id
_entity_poly.type
_entity_poly.pdbx_seq_one_letter_code
_entity_poly.pdbx_strand_id
1 'polypeptide(L)'
;MQWEFTPEDVVRGELEYDLKAFRQDLFEEVAANLPSDEAHVVQQSFNLIYDLCYWQATGREFSGFVATLDEIAFLDAPALQEINEHMGDNITMLGAILQRMIMDGVESGLVLEQAVAQAADLHDQAVAETR
;
A
#
# COMPACT_ATOMS: atom_id res chain seq x y z
N MET A 1 0.79 11.64 -2.65
CA MET A 1 -0.61 12.11 -2.81
C MET A 1 -0.88 13.19 -1.78
N GLN A 2 -1.90 14.04 -1.97
CA GLN A 2 -2.37 14.96 -0.92
C GLN A 2 -3.87 14.76 -0.72
N TRP A 3 -4.24 14.24 0.46
CA TRP A 3 -5.64 14.05 0.84
C TRP A 3 -6.15 15.25 1.61
N GLU A 4 -7.42 15.61 1.41
CA GLU A 4 -8.11 16.64 2.20
C GLU A 4 -8.68 16.10 3.53
N PHE A 5 -8.39 14.83 3.84
CA PHE A 5 -8.86 14.10 5.01
C PHE A 5 -7.71 13.37 5.69
N THR A 6 -7.97 12.85 6.88
CA THR A 6 -6.96 12.18 7.72
C THR A 6 -7.10 10.67 7.70
N PRO A 7 -6.02 9.91 8.01
CA PRO A 7 -6.11 8.46 8.23
C PRO A 7 -7.17 8.09 9.29
N GLU A 8 -7.36 8.91 10.31
CA GLU A 8 -8.38 8.70 11.34
C GLU A 8 -9.81 8.72 10.77
N ASP A 9 -10.08 9.59 9.79
CA ASP A 9 -11.40 9.68 9.15
C ASP A 9 -11.70 8.41 8.33
N VAL A 10 -10.67 7.81 7.72
CA VAL A 10 -10.75 6.51 7.04
C VAL A 10 -11.05 5.38 8.03
N VAL A 11 -10.33 5.33 9.16
CA VAL A 11 -10.56 4.29 10.20
C VAL A 11 -11.97 4.37 10.77
N ARG A 12 -12.53 5.58 10.92
CA ARG A 12 -13.92 5.74 11.38
C ARG A 12 -14.97 5.28 10.36
N GLY A 13 -14.59 5.07 9.10
CA GLY A 13 -15.52 4.72 8.02
C GLY A 13 -16.43 5.89 7.63
N GLU A 14 -16.00 7.12 7.88
CA GLU A 14 -16.75 8.34 7.56
C GLU A 14 -16.62 8.75 6.09
N LEU A 15 -15.73 8.08 5.35
CA LEU A 15 -15.36 8.38 3.96
C LEU A 15 -15.36 7.10 3.11
N GLU A 16 -15.73 7.23 1.84
CA GLU A 16 -15.66 6.16 0.83
C GLU A 16 -14.25 6.06 0.20
N TYR A 17 -13.19 6.18 1.01
CA TYR A 17 -11.81 6.02 0.54
C TYR A 17 -11.28 4.65 0.94
N ASP A 18 -11.16 3.76 -0.05
CA ASP A 18 -10.84 2.35 0.14
C ASP A 18 -9.48 1.96 -0.48
N LEU A 19 -9.15 0.67 -0.37
CA LEU A 19 -7.91 0.12 -0.91
C LEU A 19 -7.78 0.33 -2.42
N LYS A 20 -8.90 0.28 -3.16
CA LYS A 20 -8.89 0.43 -4.61
C LYS A 20 -8.58 1.88 -4.99
N ALA A 21 -9.23 2.84 -4.34
CA ALA A 21 -8.95 4.27 -4.54
C ALA A 21 -7.48 4.58 -4.23
N PHE A 22 -6.97 4.09 -3.10
CA PHE A 22 -5.56 4.27 -2.73
C PHE A 22 -4.58 3.70 -3.76
N ARG A 23 -4.82 2.48 -4.25
CA ARG A 23 -3.96 1.86 -5.27
C ARG A 23 -3.95 2.67 -6.57
N GLN A 24 -5.11 3.18 -6.98
CA GLN A 24 -5.25 4.00 -8.17
C GLN A 24 -4.48 5.32 -8.04
N ASP A 25 -4.69 6.05 -6.94
CA ASP A 25 -4.03 7.33 -6.71
C ASP A 25 -2.49 7.16 -6.60
N LEU A 26 -2.03 6.08 -5.94
CA LEU A 26 -0.60 5.78 -5.87
C LEU A 26 -0.02 5.44 -7.24
N PHE A 27 -0.75 4.68 -8.06
CA PHE A 27 -0.32 4.38 -9.43
C PHE A 27 -0.18 5.66 -10.25
N GLU A 28 -1.15 6.57 -10.17
CA GLU A 28 -1.12 7.86 -10.88
C GLU A 28 0.05 8.72 -10.41
N GLU A 29 0.32 8.77 -9.11
CA GLU A 29 1.48 9.48 -8.57
C GLU A 29 2.79 8.89 -9.08
N VAL A 30 2.93 7.56 -9.07
CA VAL A 30 4.13 6.87 -9.59
C VAL A 30 4.30 7.15 -11.08
N ALA A 31 3.23 7.03 -11.87
CA ALA A 31 3.24 7.31 -13.31
C ALA A 31 3.62 8.76 -13.63
N ALA A 32 3.16 9.72 -12.82
CA ALA A 32 3.44 11.14 -13.03
C ALA A 32 4.90 11.53 -12.70
N ASN A 33 5.57 10.78 -11.81
CA ASN A 33 6.92 11.07 -11.36
C ASN A 33 8.01 10.25 -12.06
N LEU A 34 7.63 9.20 -12.81
CA LEU A 34 8.56 8.38 -13.57
C LEU A 34 8.86 9.00 -14.95
N PRO A 35 10.14 9.19 -15.30
CA PRO A 35 10.54 9.67 -16.63
C PRO A 35 10.55 8.52 -17.66
N SER A 36 9.48 7.71 -17.71
CA SER A 36 9.34 6.59 -18.63
C SER A 36 7.94 6.52 -19.21
N ASP A 37 7.85 6.48 -20.54
CA ASP A 37 6.59 6.24 -21.26
C ASP A 37 6.28 4.73 -21.38
N GLU A 38 7.16 3.87 -20.88
CA GLU A 38 7.01 2.42 -20.97
C GLU A 38 6.10 1.91 -19.85
N ALA A 39 4.86 1.56 -20.21
CA ALA A 39 3.83 1.14 -19.25
C ALA A 39 4.28 -0.01 -18.33
N HIS A 40 5.12 -0.93 -18.81
CA HIS A 40 5.63 -2.04 -17.98
C HIS A 40 6.59 -1.56 -16.89
N VAL A 41 7.39 -0.53 -17.17
CA VAL A 41 8.32 0.07 -16.21
C VAL A 41 7.53 0.79 -15.11
N VAL A 42 6.49 1.52 -15.50
CA VAL A 42 5.58 2.19 -14.54
C VAL A 42 4.90 1.16 -13.65
N GLN A 43 4.35 0.08 -14.22
CA GLN A 43 3.69 -0.97 -13.46
C GLN A 43 4.64 -1.68 -12.49
N GLN A 44 5.87 -2.02 -12.93
CA GLN A 44 6.86 -2.65 -12.06
C GLN A 44 7.28 -1.73 -10.91
N SER A 45 7.47 -0.45 -11.18
CA SER A 45 7.80 0.55 -10.17
C SER A 45 6.66 0.71 -9.16
N PHE A 46 5.42 0.81 -9.64
CA PHE A 46 4.23 0.87 -8.79
C PHE A 46 4.12 -0.36 -7.90
N ASN A 47 4.26 -1.57 -8.45
CA ASN A 47 4.19 -2.80 -7.68
C ASN A 47 5.24 -2.83 -6.55
N LEU A 48 6.49 -2.45 -6.86
CA LEU A 48 7.57 -2.42 -5.88
C LEU A 48 7.33 -1.38 -4.77
N ILE A 49 6.88 -0.18 -5.13
CA ILE A 49 6.58 0.91 -4.19
C ILE A 49 5.38 0.55 -3.32
N TYR A 50 4.34 -0.04 -3.91
CA TYR A 50 3.17 -0.51 -3.17
C TYR A 50 3.55 -1.64 -2.19
N ASP A 51 4.33 -2.62 -2.63
CA ASP A 51 4.78 -3.74 -1.79
C ASP A 51 5.61 -3.24 -0.60
N LEU A 52 6.44 -2.21 -0.80
CA LEU A 52 7.15 -1.51 0.28
C LEU A 52 6.18 -0.84 1.26
N CYS A 53 5.21 -0.08 0.76
CA CYS A 53 4.20 0.57 1.60
C CYS A 53 3.43 -0.44 2.44
N TYR A 54 2.98 -1.54 1.82
CA TYR A 54 2.26 -2.62 2.48
C TYR A 54 3.13 -3.33 3.53
N TRP A 55 4.40 -3.57 3.22
CA TRP A 55 5.36 -4.16 4.14
C TRP A 55 5.47 -3.35 5.44
N GLN A 56 5.62 -2.03 5.33
CA GLN A 56 5.76 -1.16 6.50
C GLN A 56 4.43 -0.88 7.20
N ALA A 57 3.32 -0.76 6.46
CA ALA A 57 1.98 -0.59 7.03
C ALA A 57 1.58 -1.78 7.92
N THR A 58 2.12 -2.96 7.64
CA THR A 58 1.95 -4.18 8.45
C THR A 58 2.97 -4.33 9.58
N GLY A 59 3.73 -3.26 9.86
CA GLY A 59 4.65 -3.18 11.00
C GLY A 59 6.01 -3.83 10.79
N ARG A 60 6.41 -4.11 9.55
CA ARG A 60 7.71 -4.72 9.22
C ARG A 60 8.73 -3.65 8.84
N GLU A 61 9.99 -3.87 9.21
CA GLU A 61 11.09 -2.92 9.01
C GLU A 61 11.57 -2.84 7.56
N PHE A 62 11.96 -1.65 7.09
CA PHE A 62 12.50 -1.40 5.74
C PHE A 62 13.70 -2.31 5.40
N SER A 63 14.63 -2.49 6.35
CA SER A 63 15.79 -3.36 6.16
C SER A 63 15.40 -4.81 5.87
N GLY A 64 14.28 -5.27 6.44
CA GLY A 64 13.69 -6.56 6.14
C GLY A 64 13.17 -6.65 4.71
N PHE A 65 12.53 -5.59 4.20
CA PHE A 65 12.07 -5.52 2.82
C PHE A 65 13.22 -5.61 1.83
N VAL A 66 14.27 -4.79 2.01
CA VAL A 66 15.47 -4.79 1.16
C VAL A 66 16.13 -6.17 1.12
N ALA A 67 16.16 -6.89 2.25
CA ALA A 67 16.72 -8.24 2.31
C ALA A 67 15.91 -9.29 1.51
N THR A 68 14.67 -8.99 1.11
CA THR A 68 13.86 -9.86 0.23
C THR A 68 14.08 -9.59 -1.25
N LEU A 69 14.75 -8.50 -1.61
CA LEU A 69 14.97 -8.12 -3.00
C LEU A 69 16.14 -8.93 -3.59
N ASP A 70 15.95 -9.42 -4.80
CA ASP A 70 17.01 -10.08 -5.56
C ASP A 70 18.10 -9.08 -5.99
N GLU A 71 19.31 -9.58 -6.28
CA GLU A 71 20.44 -8.75 -6.75
C GLU A 71 20.18 -8.00 -8.08
N ILE A 72 19.11 -8.36 -8.79
CA ILE A 72 18.67 -7.75 -10.05
C ILE A 72 17.41 -6.90 -9.85
N ALA A 73 17.15 -6.43 -8.62
CA ALA A 73 16.02 -5.57 -8.34
C ALA A 73 16.02 -4.33 -9.25
N PHE A 74 14.83 -3.97 -9.73
CA PHE A 74 14.62 -2.84 -10.65
C PHE A 74 15.07 -1.49 -10.06
N LEU A 75 14.98 -1.35 -8.73
CA LEU A 75 15.54 -0.24 -7.96
C LEU A 75 16.55 -0.80 -6.95
N ASP A 76 17.68 -0.12 -6.80
CA ASP A 76 18.67 -0.45 -5.78
C ASP A 76 18.25 0.07 -4.39
N ALA A 77 18.91 -0.43 -3.35
CA ALA A 77 18.58 -0.07 -1.96
C ALA A 77 18.67 1.44 -1.67
N PRO A 78 19.66 2.21 -2.19
CA PRO A 78 19.69 3.66 -2.05
C PRO A 78 18.47 4.36 -2.67
N ALA A 79 18.10 4.03 -3.92
CA ALA A 79 16.93 4.64 -4.55
C ALA A 79 15.63 4.30 -3.78
N LEU A 80 15.50 3.07 -3.29
CA LEU A 80 14.38 2.66 -2.46
C LEU A 80 14.32 3.37 -1.10
N GLN A 81 15.48 3.67 -0.51
CA GLN A 81 15.55 4.44 0.74
C GLN A 81 15.06 5.87 0.52
N GLU A 82 15.45 6.53 -0.57
CA GLU A 82 14.96 7.87 -0.92
C GLU A 82 13.44 7.86 -1.12
N ILE A 83 12.92 6.87 -1.84
CA ILE A 83 11.47 6.71 -2.02
C ILE A 83 10.79 6.50 -0.66
N ASN A 84 11.29 5.59 0.17
CA ASN A 84 10.75 5.29 1.49
C ASN A 84 10.60 6.55 2.36
N GLU A 85 11.57 7.46 2.33
CA GLU A 85 11.53 8.73 3.07
C GLU A 85 10.36 9.64 2.65
N HIS A 86 9.88 9.49 1.42
CA HIS A 86 8.72 10.21 0.89
C HIS A 86 7.40 9.45 1.02
N MET A 87 7.42 8.16 1.36
CA MET A 87 6.21 7.32 1.45
C MET A 87 5.54 7.32 2.83
N GLY A 88 6.05 8.05 3.83
CA GLY A 88 5.54 8.03 5.21
C GLY A 88 4.02 8.20 5.33
N ASP A 89 3.47 9.18 4.61
CA ASP A 89 2.03 9.45 4.59
C ASP A 89 1.25 8.31 3.90
N ASN A 90 1.81 7.76 2.82
CA ASN A 90 1.23 6.63 2.07
C ASN A 90 1.18 5.35 2.91
N ILE A 91 2.25 5.07 3.67
CA ILE A 91 2.33 3.95 4.61
C ILE A 91 1.26 4.08 5.70
N THR A 92 1.12 5.28 6.25
CA THR A 92 0.16 5.57 7.31
C THR A 92 -1.28 5.43 6.81
N MET A 93 -1.58 6.00 5.64
CA MET A 93 -2.90 5.90 5.01
C MET A 93 -3.26 4.46 4.68
N LEU A 94 -2.32 3.68 4.11
CA LEU A 94 -2.55 2.26 3.85
C LEU A 94 -2.81 1.47 5.15
N GLY A 95 -2.08 1.77 6.23
CA GLY A 95 -2.35 1.19 7.55
C GLY A 95 -3.78 1.47 8.05
N ALA A 96 -4.26 2.69 7.88
CA ALA A 96 -5.64 3.07 8.23
C ALA A 96 -6.68 2.32 7.40
N ILE A 97 -6.44 2.15 6.09
CA ILE A 97 -7.31 1.37 5.20
C ILE A 97 -7.36 -0.10 5.65
N LEU A 98 -6.22 -0.72 5.91
CA LEU A 98 -6.16 -2.11 6.39
C LEU A 98 -6.87 -2.26 7.74
N GLN A 99 -6.69 -1.30 8.64
CA GLN A 99 -7.40 -1.28 9.92
C GLN A 99 -8.91 -1.16 9.72
N ARG A 100 -9.38 -0.31 8.80
CA ARG A 100 -10.81 -0.20 8.47
C ARG A 100 -11.37 -1.52 7.94
N MET A 101 -10.66 -2.19 7.04
CA MET A 101 -11.05 -3.51 6.52
C MET A 101 -11.19 -4.55 7.64
N ILE A 102 -10.25 -4.56 8.60
CA ILE A 102 -10.34 -5.43 9.78
C ILE A 102 -11.53 -5.04 10.66
N MET A 103 -11.75 -3.74 10.87
CA MET A 103 -12.88 -3.24 11.66
C MET A 103 -14.22 -3.58 11.02
N ASP A 104 -14.35 -3.56 9.69
CA ASP A 104 -15.57 -4.01 8.99
C ASP A 104 -15.87 -5.48 9.27
N GLY A 105 -14.84 -6.33 9.28
CA GLY A 105 -14.97 -7.74 9.64
C GLY A 105 -15.48 -7.92 11.06
N VAL A 106 -14.91 -7.21 12.03
CA VAL A 106 -15.37 -7.21 13.43
C VAL A 106 -16.79 -6.64 13.56
N GLU A 107 -17.04 -5.54 12.84
CA GLU A 107 -18.33 -4.90 12.50
C GLU A 107 -19.43 -5.92 12.21
N SER A 108 -19.09 -6.85 11.32
CA SER A 108 -19.95 -7.91 10.80
C SER A 108 -20.08 -9.15 11.70
N GLY A 109 -19.38 -9.17 12.85
CA GLY A 109 -19.44 -10.25 13.84
C GLY A 109 -18.33 -11.29 13.74
N LEU A 110 -17.29 -11.07 12.93
CA LEU A 110 -16.10 -11.92 12.94
C LEU A 110 -15.28 -11.69 14.21
N VAL A 111 -14.60 -12.73 14.69
CA VAL A 111 -13.54 -12.55 15.69
C VAL A 111 -12.31 -11.91 15.04
N LEU A 112 -11.47 -11.26 15.83
CA LEU A 112 -10.34 -10.47 15.32
C LEU A 112 -9.44 -11.29 14.37
N GLU A 113 -9.10 -12.52 14.71
CA GLU A 113 -8.24 -13.37 13.88
C GLU A 113 -8.87 -13.66 12.51
N GLN A 114 -10.20 -13.84 12.46
CA GLN A 114 -10.94 -14.05 11.22
C GLN A 114 -11.03 -12.78 10.40
N ALA A 115 -11.25 -11.63 11.04
CA ALA A 115 -11.30 -10.34 10.37
C ALA A 115 -9.93 -9.97 9.77
N VAL A 116 -8.82 -10.27 10.45
CA VAL A 116 -7.46 -10.10 9.93
C VAL A 116 -7.22 -11.00 8.71
N ALA A 117 -7.61 -12.28 8.80
CA ALA A 117 -7.48 -13.20 7.66
C ALA A 117 -8.31 -12.73 6.46
N GLN A 118 -9.55 -12.28 6.69
CA GLN A 118 -10.41 -11.75 5.64
C GLN A 118 -9.82 -10.49 5.00
N ALA A 119 -9.29 -9.55 5.81
CA ALA A 119 -8.66 -8.34 5.28
C ALA A 119 -7.44 -8.67 4.40
N ALA A 120 -6.64 -9.67 4.78
CA ALA A 120 -5.54 -10.17 3.97
C ALA A 120 -6.04 -10.79 2.64
N ASP A 121 -7.09 -11.61 2.68
CA ASP A 121 -7.66 -12.21 1.46
C ASP A 121 -8.23 -11.16 0.50
N LEU A 122 -8.88 -10.12 1.03
CA LEU A 122 -9.41 -9.00 0.24
C LEU A 122 -8.29 -8.15 -0.35
N HIS A 123 -7.23 -7.91 0.42
CA HIS A 123 -6.03 -7.25 -0.08
C HIS A 123 -5.41 -8.02 -1.25
N ASP A 124 -5.23 -9.33 -1.10
CA ASP A 124 -4.61 -10.16 -2.13
C ASP A 124 -5.44 -10.20 -3.42
N GLN A 125 -6.78 -10.21 -3.30
CA GLN A 125 -7.68 -10.05 -4.44
C GLN A 125 -7.48 -8.71 -5.16
N ALA A 126 -7.46 -7.60 -4.41
CA ALA A 126 -7.27 -6.26 -4.98
C ALA A 126 -5.91 -6.11 -5.70
N VAL A 127 -4.85 -6.73 -5.15
CA VAL A 127 -3.53 -6.77 -5.78
C VAL A 127 -3.55 -7.60 -7.06
N ALA A 128 -4.23 -8.75 -7.06
CA ALA A 128 -4.29 -9.63 -8.23
C ALA A 128 -5.05 -9.02 -9.42
N GLU A 129 -6.06 -8.18 -9.17
CA GLU A 129 -6.83 -7.49 -10.22
C GLU A 129 -6.04 -6.39 -10.95
N THR A 130 -4.94 -5.91 -10.37
CA THR A 130 -4.21 -4.72 -10.82
C THR A 130 -2.73 -5.00 -11.14
N ARG A 131 -2.35 -6.28 -11.25
CA ARG A 131 -1.00 -6.74 -11.60
C ARG A 131 -0.81 -6.97 -13.10
#